data_AF-A0A2N6L8W7-F1
#
_entry.id   AF-A0A2N6L8W7-F1
#
_cell.length_a   1.000
_cell.length_b   1.000
_cell.length_c   1.000
_cell.angle_alpha   90.00
_cell.angle_beta   90.00
_cell.angle_gamma   90.00
#
_symmetry.space_group_name_H-M   'P 1'
#
loop_
_entity.id
_entity.type
_entity.pdbx_description
1 polymer ?
#
loop_
_entity_poly.entity_id
_entity_poly.type
_entity_poly.pdbx_seq_one_letter_code
_entity_poly.pdbx_strand_id
1 'polypeptide(L)'
;MTIDDYDAAVSLTEKLQTSLPIKVRAGKEFLKTLKQRGDVANPDQEFVIEHVEYSGDMGGIMCVLASDPEEKEHYVVSITHLNIDPNHPLAAEVQRYQRQRTRKLILQHQGGFSAELLAPASAKKRKRTYGFGK
;
A
#
# COMPACT_ATOMS: atom_id res chain seq x y z
N MET A 1 1.43 15.60 -4.77
CA MET A 1 0.06 15.35 -4.27
C MET A 1 0.21 14.79 -2.88
N THR A 2 -0.37 15.43 -1.87
CA THR A 2 -0.27 14.97 -0.48
C THR A 2 -1.25 13.82 -0.24
N ILE A 3 -0.73 12.65 0.11
CA ILE A 3 -1.53 11.44 0.31
C ILE A 3 -2.12 11.44 1.71
N ASP A 4 -1.31 11.63 2.73
CA ASP A 4 -1.78 11.59 4.10
C ASP A 4 -1.90 12.98 4.72
N ASP A 5 -2.85 13.14 5.63
CA ASP A 5 -2.80 14.23 6.60
C ASP A 5 -1.72 13.86 7.63
N TYR A 6 -0.64 14.64 7.69
CA TYR A 6 0.55 14.32 8.47
C TYR A 6 0.22 14.15 9.95
N ASP A 7 -0.47 15.12 10.56
CA ASP A 7 -0.78 15.11 11.99
C ASP A 7 -1.71 13.94 12.33
N ALA A 8 -2.69 13.68 11.48
CA ALA A 8 -3.59 12.54 11.67
C ALA A 8 -2.88 11.18 11.52
N ALA A 9 -1.95 11.06 10.56
CA ALA A 9 -1.20 9.83 10.34
C ALA A 9 -0.20 9.56 11.48
N VAL A 10 0.49 10.59 11.96
CA VAL A 10 1.39 10.50 13.12
C VAL A 10 0.61 10.15 14.39
N SER A 11 -0.50 10.84 14.67
CA SER A 11 -1.32 10.54 15.84
C SER A 11 -1.87 9.11 15.83
N LEU A 12 -2.31 8.60 14.67
CA LEU A 12 -2.73 7.20 14.54
C LEU A 12 -1.56 6.24 14.75
N THR A 13 -0.38 6.59 14.26
CA THR A 13 0.85 5.80 14.43
C THR A 13 1.21 5.65 15.91
N GLU A 14 1.19 6.73 16.68
CA GLU A 14 1.48 6.71 18.14
C GLU A 14 0.47 5.85 18.91
N LYS A 15 -0.83 5.95 18.57
CA LYS A 15 -1.87 5.10 19.18
C LYS A 15 -1.65 3.62 18.86
N LEU A 16 -1.27 3.31 17.61
CA LEU A 16 -0.96 1.94 17.20
C LEU A 16 0.26 1.40 17.94
N GLN A 17 1.33 2.20 18.06
CA GLN A 17 2.53 1.84 18.82
C GLN A 17 2.21 1.52 20.29
N THR A 18 1.31 2.29 20.91
CA THR A 18 0.87 2.06 22.30
C THR A 18 0.00 0.80 22.46
N SER A 19 -0.59 0.32 21.36
CA SER A 19 -1.48 -0.86 21.35
C SER A 19 -0.75 -2.14 20.93
N LEU A 20 0.56 -2.10 20.69
CA LEU A 20 1.33 -3.28 20.29
C LEU A 20 1.44 -4.29 21.44
N PRO A 21 1.42 -5.60 21.14
CA PRO A 21 1.28 -6.22 19.81
C PRO A 21 -0.17 -6.26 19.29
N ILE A 22 -0.37 -6.11 17.97
CA ILE A 22 -1.71 -6.12 17.33
C ILE A 22 -1.84 -7.32 16.39
N LYS A 23 -2.92 -8.10 16.56
CA LYS A 23 -3.27 -9.18 15.64
C LYS A 23 -3.95 -8.66 14.38
N VAL A 24 -3.49 -9.11 13.23
CA VAL A 24 -4.03 -8.73 11.91
C VAL A 24 -4.08 -9.93 10.97
N ARG A 25 -4.87 -9.81 9.90
CA ARG A 25 -4.88 -10.75 8.78
C ARG A 25 -4.41 -10.07 7.49
N ALA A 26 -3.93 -10.87 6.55
CA ALA A 26 -3.51 -10.36 5.26
C ALA A 26 -4.70 -9.84 4.44
N GLY A 27 -4.57 -8.63 3.89
CA GLY A 27 -5.47 -8.09 2.89
C GLY A 27 -5.17 -8.66 1.49
N LYS A 28 -6.04 -8.36 0.52
CA LYS A 28 -5.98 -8.94 -0.84
C LYS A 28 -4.64 -8.75 -1.55
N GLU A 29 -4.09 -7.54 -1.53
CA GLU A 29 -2.81 -7.26 -2.18
C GLU A 29 -1.64 -7.94 -1.47
N PHE A 30 -1.66 -8.03 -0.14
CA PHE A 30 -0.62 -8.74 0.60
C PHE A 30 -0.66 -10.25 0.32
N LEU A 31 -1.85 -10.87 0.27
CA LEU A 31 -2.02 -12.27 -0.14
C LEU A 31 -1.47 -12.53 -1.55
N LYS A 32 -1.68 -11.60 -2.47
CA LYS A 32 -1.13 -11.68 -3.82
C LYS A 32 0.40 -11.62 -3.81
N THR A 33 0.99 -10.74 -3.00
CA THR A 33 2.45 -10.66 -2.83
C THR A 33 3.02 -11.94 -2.21
N LEU A 34 2.40 -12.50 -1.18
CA LEU A 34 2.80 -13.79 -0.59
C LEU A 34 2.83 -14.90 -1.65
N LYS A 35 1.73 -15.03 -2.41
CA LYS A 35 1.65 -16.02 -3.50
C LYS A 35 2.73 -15.82 -4.57
N GLN A 36 3.08 -14.57 -4.90
CA GLN A 36 4.13 -14.25 -5.88
C GLN A 36 5.53 -14.60 -5.39
N ARG A 37 5.76 -14.55 -4.07
CA ARG A 37 7.03 -14.96 -3.44
C ARG A 37 7.17 -16.48 -3.31
N GLY A 38 6.08 -17.22 -3.47
CA GLY A 38 6.04 -18.67 -3.24
C GLY A 38 5.61 -19.04 -1.82
N ASP A 39 5.22 -18.06 -1.01
CA ASP A 39 4.77 -18.24 0.36
C ASP A 39 3.32 -18.78 0.39
N VAL A 40 2.94 -19.40 1.51
CA VAL A 40 1.56 -19.86 1.71
C VAL A 40 0.64 -18.66 1.93
N ALA A 41 -0.13 -18.31 0.91
CA ALA A 41 -1.12 -17.25 0.99
C ALA A 41 -2.44 -17.77 1.58
N ASN A 42 -2.55 -17.76 2.92
CA ASN A 42 -3.77 -18.12 3.64
C ASN A 42 -4.50 -16.85 4.17
N PRO A 43 -5.74 -16.55 3.73
CA PRO A 43 -6.50 -15.40 4.22
C PRO A 43 -6.85 -15.47 5.71
N ASP A 44 -6.89 -16.67 6.29
CA ASP A 44 -7.21 -16.88 7.70
C ASP A 44 -5.97 -16.89 8.60
N GLN A 45 -4.76 -16.83 8.01
CA GLN A 45 -3.53 -16.72 8.78
C GLN A 45 -3.49 -15.38 9.53
N GLU A 46 -3.25 -15.48 10.83
CA GLU A 46 -3.02 -14.32 11.70
C GLU A 46 -1.53 -13.97 11.69
N PHE A 47 -1.26 -12.67 11.67
CA PHE A 47 0.06 -12.09 11.82
C PHE A 47 0.04 -11.16 13.04
N VAL A 48 1.20 -10.96 13.65
CA VAL A 48 1.37 -10.03 14.76
C VAL A 48 2.17 -8.82 14.28
N ILE A 49 1.61 -7.63 14.45
CA ILE A 49 2.36 -6.39 14.28
C ILE A 49 3.25 -6.20 15.51
N GLU A 50 4.56 -6.10 15.29
CA GLU A 50 5.57 -5.88 16.33
C GLU A 50 6.12 -4.46 16.33
N HIS A 51 6.07 -3.78 15.17
CA HIS A 51 6.54 -2.42 15.04
C HIS A 51 5.68 -1.65 14.03
N VAL A 52 5.50 -0.36 14.28
CA VAL A 52 4.74 0.55 13.41
C VAL A 52 5.48 1.87 13.30
N GLU A 53 5.63 2.38 12.08
CA GLU A 53 6.26 3.67 11.80
C GLU A 53 5.54 4.36 10.65
N TYR A 54 5.41 5.70 10.72
CA TYR A 54 4.94 6.49 9.60
C TYR A 54 6.09 6.85 8.67
N SER A 55 6.03 6.36 7.43
CA SER A 55 7.09 6.48 6.41
C SER A 55 6.84 7.58 5.37
N GLY A 56 5.95 8.53 5.69
CA GLY A 56 5.56 9.59 4.75
C GLY A 56 4.62 9.11 3.65
N ASP A 57 4.40 9.95 2.64
CA ASP A 57 3.43 9.68 1.58
C ASP A 57 3.74 8.43 0.74
N MET A 58 5.01 8.02 0.64
CA MET A 58 5.41 6.87 -0.18
C MET A 58 4.93 5.53 0.40
N GLY A 59 5.14 5.29 1.70
CA GLY A 59 4.71 4.03 2.33
C GLY A 59 3.50 4.17 3.27
N GLY A 60 3.25 5.37 3.78
CA GLY A 60 2.23 5.62 4.79
C GLY A 60 2.64 5.00 6.11
N ILE A 61 1.65 4.54 6.88
CA ILE A 61 1.91 3.76 8.10
C ILE A 61 2.40 2.37 7.70
N MET A 62 3.65 2.06 7.99
CA MET A 62 4.30 0.77 7.75
C MET A 62 4.27 -0.07 9.02
N CYS A 63 4.01 -1.36 8.85
CA CYS A 63 3.93 -2.34 9.92
C CYS A 63 4.97 -3.44 9.67
N VAL A 64 5.70 -3.82 10.72
CA VAL A 64 6.54 -5.02 10.75
C VAL A 64 5.71 -6.16 11.33
N LEU A 65 5.55 -7.22 10.55
CA LEU A 65 4.76 -8.40 10.89
C LEU A 65 5.66 -9.58 11.18
N ALA A 66 5.32 -10.36 12.21
CA ALA A 66 5.81 -11.72 12.42
C ALA A 66 4.68 -12.72 12.14
N SER A 67 5.00 -13.80 11.40
CA SER A 67 4.11 -14.95 11.17
C SER A 67 4.07 -15.91 12.35
N ASP A 68 5.22 -16.10 12.99
CA ASP A 68 5.42 -16.94 14.16
C ASP A 68 6.44 -16.24 15.08
N PRO A 69 6.21 -16.12 16.39
CA PRO A 69 7.20 -15.59 17.33
C PRO A 69 8.54 -16.33 17.35
N GLU A 70 8.62 -17.57 16.84
CA GLU A 70 9.86 -18.34 16.72
C GLU A 70 10.53 -18.22 15.33
N GLU A 71 9.83 -17.71 14.31
CA GLU A 71 10.39 -17.53 12.96
C GLU A 71 11.03 -16.16 12.76
N LYS A 72 12.10 -16.13 11.97
CA LYS A 72 12.83 -14.89 11.62
C LYS A 72 12.21 -14.13 10.45
N GLU A 73 11.13 -14.63 9.86
CA GLU A 73 10.51 -13.99 8.70
C GLU A 73 9.64 -12.81 9.13
N HIS A 74 10.20 -11.62 8.92
CA HIS A 74 9.49 -10.37 9.12
C HIS A 74 9.02 -9.80 7.77
N TYR A 75 7.74 -9.43 7.70
CA TYR A 75 7.21 -8.68 6.56
C TYR A 75 7.08 -7.20 6.92
N VAL A 76 7.55 -6.33 6.04
CA VAL A 76 7.31 -4.88 6.14
C VAL A 76 6.20 -4.53 5.16
N VAL A 77 5.03 -4.16 5.68
CA VAL A 77 3.80 -4.00 4.90
C VAL A 77 3.10 -2.70 5.28
N SER A 78 2.59 -1.95 4.30
CA SER A 78 1.73 -0.80 4.59
C SER A 78 0.42 -1.26 5.22
N ILE A 79 -0.06 -0.53 6.24
CA ILE A 79 -1.31 -0.86 6.94
C ILE A 79 -2.51 -0.95 5.99
N THR A 80 -2.46 -0.33 4.80
CA THR A 80 -3.52 -0.43 3.77
C THR A 80 -3.70 -1.83 3.19
N HIS A 81 -2.74 -2.73 3.40
CA HIS A 81 -2.80 -4.12 2.94
C HIS A 81 -3.13 -5.10 4.07
N LEU A 82 -3.55 -4.61 5.24
CA LEU A 82 -3.84 -5.42 6.42
C LEU A 82 -5.31 -5.28 6.83
N ASN A 83 -5.86 -6.34 7.39
CA ASN A 83 -7.16 -6.36 8.02
C ASN A 83 -6.97 -6.42 9.54
N ILE A 84 -7.36 -5.36 10.25
CA ILE A 84 -7.37 -5.34 11.71
C ILE A 84 -8.66 -6.02 12.21
N ASP A 85 -8.55 -6.73 13.35
CA ASP A 85 -9.72 -7.26 14.05
C ASP A 85 -10.78 -6.16 14.26
N PRO A 86 -12.04 -6.36 13.82
CA PRO A 86 -13.10 -5.37 13.98
C PRO A 86 -13.38 -4.99 15.45
N ASN A 87 -13.00 -5.84 16.41
CA ASN A 87 -13.17 -5.58 17.84
C ASN A 87 -12.02 -4.76 18.44
N HIS A 88 -10.95 -4.48 17.68
CA HIS A 88 -9.84 -3.67 18.16
C HIS A 88 -10.27 -2.21 18.39
N PRO A 89 -9.88 -1.55 19.50
CA PRO A 89 -10.31 -0.17 19.80
C PRO A 89 -10.01 0.85 18.69
N LEU A 90 -8.91 0.65 17.96
CA LEU A 90 -8.49 1.50 16.84
C LEU A 90 -9.03 1.07 15.46
N ALA A 91 -9.85 0.01 15.37
CA ALA A 91 -10.29 -0.55 14.09
C ALA A 91 -10.98 0.49 13.21
N ALA A 92 -11.90 1.28 13.77
CA ALA A 92 -12.62 2.31 13.02
C ALA A 92 -11.69 3.42 12.50
N GLU A 93 -10.69 3.82 13.30
CA GLU A 93 -9.73 4.87 12.94
C GLU A 93 -8.77 4.39 11.85
N VAL A 94 -8.27 3.15 11.97
CA VAL A 94 -7.45 2.52 10.93
C VAL A 94 -8.23 2.35 9.64
N GLN A 95 -9.46 1.84 9.69
CA GLN A 95 -10.27 1.71 8.47
C GLN A 95 -10.53 3.06 7.80
N ARG A 96 -10.71 4.14 8.57
CA ARG A 96 -10.84 5.49 8.01
C ARG A 96 -9.56 5.91 7.28
N TYR A 97 -8.40 5.72 7.91
CA TYR A 97 -7.10 5.99 7.30
C TYR A 97 -6.90 5.18 6.00
N GLN A 98 -7.11 3.87 6.07
CA GLN A 98 -6.99 2.96 4.93
C GLN A 98 -7.84 3.42 3.75
N ARG A 99 -9.14 3.72 3.97
CA ARG A 99 -10.04 4.20 2.91
C ARG A 99 -9.57 5.51 2.28
N GLN A 100 -9.17 6.48 3.10
CA GLN A 100 -8.70 7.78 2.62
C GLN A 100 -7.44 7.64 1.77
N ARG A 101 -6.45 6.90 2.27
CA ARG A 101 -5.18 6.67 1.60
C ARG A 101 -5.35 5.88 0.30
N THR A 102 -6.09 4.77 0.32
CA THR A 102 -6.36 3.98 -0.89
C THR A 102 -7.04 4.80 -1.98
N ARG A 103 -8.03 5.64 -1.62
CA ARG A 103 -8.67 6.55 -2.59
C ARG A 103 -7.67 7.51 -3.22
N LYS A 104 -6.78 8.11 -2.43
CA LYS A 104 -5.77 9.05 -2.94
C LYS A 104 -4.68 8.36 -3.77
N LEU A 105 -4.25 7.16 -3.40
CA LEU A 105 -3.33 6.34 -4.19
C LEU A 105 -3.95 6.03 -5.57
N ILE A 106 -5.21 5.60 -5.60
CA ILE A 106 -5.93 5.36 -6.86
C ILE A 106 -5.97 6.63 -7.71
N LEU A 107 -6.27 7.79 -7.13
CA LEU A 107 -6.28 9.06 -7.86
C LEU A 107 -4.89 9.48 -8.35
N GLN A 108 -3.83 9.18 -7.62
CA GLN A 108 -2.45 9.44 -8.07
C GLN A 108 -2.09 8.56 -9.28
N HIS A 109 -2.42 7.27 -9.23
CA HIS A 109 -2.20 6.35 -10.35
C HIS A 109 -3.10 6.68 -11.56
N GLN A 110 -4.35 7.07 -11.33
CA GLN A 110 -5.27 7.52 -12.38
C GLN A 110 -4.92 8.90 -12.93
N GLY A 111 -4.28 9.78 -12.14
CA GLY A 111 -3.75 11.06 -12.60
C GLY A 111 -2.64 10.87 -13.62
N GLY A 112 -1.83 9.81 -13.48
CA GLY A 112 -0.89 9.35 -14.51
C GLY A 112 -1.60 8.90 -15.79
N PHE A 113 -2.67 8.10 -15.67
CA PHE A 113 -3.49 7.65 -16.80
C PHE A 113 -4.23 8.80 -17.51
N SER A 114 -4.73 9.77 -16.75
CA SER A 114 -5.40 10.97 -17.27
C SER A 114 -4.41 11.92 -17.93
N ALA A 115 -3.21 12.09 -17.35
CA ALA A 115 -2.11 12.83 -17.96
C ALA A 115 -1.55 12.13 -19.21
N GLU A 116 -1.56 10.80 -19.25
CA GLU A 116 -1.17 9.99 -20.43
C GLU A 116 -2.23 10.07 -21.55
N LEU A 117 -3.52 10.08 -21.21
CA LEU A 117 -4.62 10.33 -22.15
C LEU A 117 -4.63 11.76 -22.71
N LEU A 118 -4.21 12.74 -21.91
CA LEU A 118 -4.13 14.15 -22.28
C LEU A 118 -2.75 14.55 -22.83
N ALA A 119 -1.75 13.66 -22.79
CA ALA A 119 -0.48 13.89 -23.44
C ALA A 119 -0.71 13.91 -24.96
N PRO A 120 -0.29 14.96 -25.68
CA PRO A 120 -0.36 14.94 -27.13
C PRO A 120 0.47 13.76 -27.61
N ALA A 121 -0.17 12.84 -28.34
CA ALA A 121 0.49 11.70 -28.95
C ALA A 121 1.76 12.22 -29.65
N SER A 122 2.93 11.84 -29.14
CA SER A 122 4.21 12.28 -29.70
C SER A 122 4.16 12.02 -31.20
N ALA A 123 4.20 13.08 -32.00
CA ALA A 123 4.11 12.99 -33.44
C ALA A 123 5.19 12.02 -33.93
N LYS A 124 4.79 10.81 -34.34
CA LYS A 124 5.66 9.90 -35.07
C LYS A 124 6.18 10.69 -36.27
N LYS A 125 7.44 11.12 -36.24
CA LYS A 125 8.15 11.64 -37.41
C LYS A 125 8.08 10.55 -38.48
N ARG A 126 7.12 10.66 -39.39
CA ARG A 126 7.09 9.87 -40.63
C ARG A 126 8.37 10.24 -41.39
N LYS A 127 9.36 9.35 -41.39
CA LYS A 127 10.45 9.43 -42.37
C LYS A 127 9.80 9.32 -43.75
N ARG A 128 9.68 10.44 -44.47
CA ARG A 128 9.38 10.44 -45.90
C ARG A 128 10.59 9.85 -46.61
N THR A 129 10.57 8.56 -46.89
CA THR A 129 11.43 7.97 -47.92
C THR A 129 10.99 8.56 -49.25
N TYR A 130 11.77 9.52 -49.75
CA TYR A 130 11.66 9.95 -51.14
C TYR A 130 12.22 8.83 -52.01
N GLY A 131 11.34 8.06 -52.63
CA GLY A 131 11.68 7.31 -53.82
C GLY A 131 11.86 8.30 -54.97
N PHE A 132 13.06 8.34 -55.55
CA PHE A 132 13.27 8.82 -56.90
C PHE A 132 13.62 7.60 -57.74
N GLY A 133 12.71 7.24 -58.66
CA GLY A 133 13.01 6.30 -59.73
C GLY A 133 13.61 7.03 -60.92
N LYS A 134 14.63 6.44 -61.53
CA LYS A 134 14.69 6.00 -62.94
C LYS A 134 16.06 5.39 -63.20
#